data_AF-A0AAD4JS99-F1
#
_entry.id   AF-A0AAD4JS99-F1
#
_cell.length_a   1.000
_cell.length_b   1.000
_cell.length_c   1.000
_cell.angle_alpha   90.00
_cell.angle_beta   90.00
_cell.angle_gamma   90.00
#
_symmetry.space_group_name_H-M   'P 1'
#
loop_
_entity.id
_entity.type
_entity.pdbx_description
1 polymer ?
#
loop_
_entity_poly.entity_id
_entity_poly.type
_entity_poly.pdbx_seq_one_letter_code
_entity_poly.pdbx_strand_id
1 'polypeptide(L)'
;ARHPFDFFDESYEDFEDCLRAHNVSHEEYEAFEAFGNKKNLLEDKVELKFKCNIDCQLQRQPKKWLNPQGRLDVQLLNATAEAAEEISKCMTAAPEEQCAYSFKLVMCAYLANHPAVDYE
;
A
#
# COMPACT_ATOMS: atom_id res chain seq x y z
N ALA A 1 0.59 -17.65 0.73
CA ALA A 1 1.02 -16.53 1.59
C ALA A 1 0.44 -15.26 0.98
N ARG A 2 -0.15 -14.37 1.78
CA ARG A 2 -0.75 -13.13 1.27
C ARG A 2 0.32 -12.16 0.76
N HIS A 3 0.07 -11.48 -0.34
CA HIS A 3 0.87 -10.37 -0.86
C HIS A 3 0.40 -9.04 -0.23
N PRO A 4 1.29 -8.06 0.03
CA PRO A 4 0.89 -6.78 0.61
C PRO A 4 -0.15 -5.98 -0.17
N PHE A 5 -0.32 -6.29 -1.46
CA PHE A 5 -1.21 -5.58 -2.38
C PHE A 5 -2.54 -6.31 -2.62
N ASP A 6 -2.73 -7.52 -2.06
CA ASP A 6 -3.97 -8.31 -2.24
C ASP A 6 -5.24 -7.62 -1.71
N PHE A 7 -5.11 -6.52 -0.96
CA PHE A 7 -6.26 -5.76 -0.45
C PHE A 7 -6.79 -4.73 -1.44
N PHE A 8 -6.05 -4.44 -2.50
CA PHE A 8 -6.43 -3.47 -3.50
C PHE A 8 -7.63 -3.98 -4.29
N ASP A 9 -8.72 -3.22 -4.21
CA ASP A 9 -10.00 -3.48 -4.89
C ASP A 9 -10.41 -2.26 -5.75
N GLU A 10 -9.44 -1.57 -6.37
CA GLU A 10 -9.75 -0.51 -7.34
C GLU A 10 -10.30 -1.08 -8.65
N SER A 11 -10.93 -0.21 -9.44
CA SER A 11 -11.37 -0.61 -10.77
C SER A 11 -10.17 -0.88 -11.69
N TYR A 12 -10.37 -1.73 -12.70
CA TYR A 12 -9.35 -1.96 -13.72
C TYR A 12 -8.92 -0.66 -14.44
N GLU A 13 -9.85 0.27 -14.66
CA GLU A 13 -9.55 1.58 -15.25
C GLU A 13 -8.64 2.41 -14.34
N ASP A 14 -8.90 2.39 -13.03
CA ASP A 14 -8.07 3.08 -12.05
C ASP A 14 -6.66 2.49 -11.96
N PHE A 15 -6.55 1.17 -12.01
CA PHE A 15 -5.29 0.46 -12.06
C PHE A 15 -4.46 0.85 -13.29
N GLU A 16 -5.05 0.80 -14.49
CA GLU A 16 -4.40 1.18 -15.76
C GLU A 16 -3.93 2.64 -15.76
N ASP A 17 -4.77 3.55 -15.25
CA ASP A 17 -4.43 4.95 -15.15
C ASP A 17 -3.24 5.19 -14.22
N CYS A 18 -3.17 4.50 -13.09
CA CYS A 18 -2.05 4.59 -12.15
C CYS A 18 -0.74 4.10 -12.78
N LEU A 19 -0.77 2.96 -13.48
CA LEU A 19 0.39 2.44 -14.22
C LEU A 19 0.90 3.48 -15.23
N ARG A 20 0.00 4.03 -16.04
CA ARG A 20 0.33 5.02 -17.07
C ARG A 20 0.87 6.32 -16.48
N ALA A 21 0.26 6.82 -15.41
CA ALA A 21 0.66 8.06 -14.75
C ALA A 21 2.10 7.99 -14.20
N HIS A 22 2.57 6.79 -13.85
CA HIS A 22 3.89 6.57 -13.28
C HIS A 22 4.87 5.86 -14.22
N ASN A 23 4.50 5.71 -15.50
CA ASN A 23 5.33 5.09 -16.53
C ASN A 23 5.82 3.70 -16.11
N VAL A 24 4.88 2.88 -15.61
CA VAL A 24 5.08 1.49 -15.24
C VAL A 24 4.34 0.63 -16.25
N SER A 25 5.04 -0.31 -16.90
CA SER A 25 4.37 -1.31 -17.74
C SER A 25 3.73 -2.42 -16.88
N HIS A 26 2.78 -3.16 -17.45
CA HIS A 26 2.22 -4.35 -16.81
C HIS A 26 3.31 -5.35 -16.42
N GLU A 27 4.23 -5.66 -17.34
CA GLU A 27 5.34 -6.58 -17.08
C GLU A 27 6.26 -6.10 -15.95
N GLU A 28 6.53 -4.79 -15.88
CA GLU A 28 7.30 -4.20 -14.78
C GLU A 28 6.55 -4.31 -13.45
N TYR A 29 5.24 -4.08 -13.45
CA TYR A 29 4.40 -4.19 -12.27
C TYR A 29 4.30 -5.64 -11.77
N GLU A 30 4.06 -6.60 -12.66
CA GLU A 30 4.04 -8.04 -12.37
C GLU A 30 5.36 -8.50 -11.74
N ALA A 31 6.50 -8.06 -12.28
CA ALA A 31 7.81 -8.37 -11.72
C ALA A 31 8.02 -7.70 -10.34
N PHE A 32 7.49 -6.50 -10.15
CA PHE A 32 7.53 -5.77 -8.89
C PHE A 32 6.70 -6.45 -7.79
N GLU A 33 5.49 -6.94 -8.10
CA GLU A 33 4.61 -7.62 -7.14
C GLU A 33 4.87 -9.13 -7.01
N ALA A 34 5.80 -9.67 -7.80
CA ALA A 34 6.13 -11.08 -7.75
C ALA A 34 6.56 -11.50 -6.33
N PHE A 35 6.10 -12.67 -5.87
CA PHE A 35 6.49 -13.22 -4.55
C PHE A 35 8.02 -13.27 -4.33
N GLY A 36 8.79 -13.49 -5.40
CA GLY A 36 10.26 -13.47 -5.36
C GLY A 36 10.86 -12.10 -5.00
N ASN A 37 10.14 -11.01 -5.23
CA ASN A 37 10.55 -9.65 -4.93
C ASN A 37 10.13 -9.18 -3.51
N LYS A 38 9.36 -9.99 -2.77
CA LYS A 38 8.82 -9.64 -1.45
C LYS A 38 9.86 -9.13 -0.46
N LYS A 39 11.08 -9.68 -0.49
CA LYS A 39 12.18 -9.20 0.37
C LYS A 39 12.53 -7.73 0.08
N ASN A 40 12.60 -7.34 -1.19
CA ASN A 40 12.89 -5.96 -1.56
C ASN A 40 11.75 -5.01 -1.17
N LEU A 41 10.49 -5.48 -1.24
CA LEU A 41 9.33 -4.72 -0.75
C LEU A 41 9.46 -4.42 0.76
N LEU A 42 9.74 -5.45 1.57
CA LEU A 42 9.86 -5.32 3.02
C LEU A 42 11.11 -4.55 3.47
N GLU A 43 12.18 -4.58 2.68
CA GLU A 43 13.40 -3.78 2.90
C GLU A 43 13.32 -2.37 2.30
N ASP A 44 12.17 -1.98 1.72
CA ASP A 44 11.91 -0.69 1.06
C ASP A 44 12.90 -0.36 -0.09
N LYS A 45 13.49 -1.38 -0.71
CA LYS A 45 14.44 -1.30 -1.84
C LYS A 45 13.71 -1.26 -3.19
N VAL A 46 12.75 -0.36 -3.29
CA VAL A 46 11.85 -0.23 -4.44
C VAL A 46 12.03 1.14 -5.08
N GLU A 47 11.99 1.21 -6.41
CA GLU A 47 12.03 2.49 -7.12
C GLU A 47 10.80 3.35 -6.83
N LEU A 48 10.99 4.67 -6.86
CA LEU A 48 9.93 5.63 -6.52
C LEU A 48 8.70 5.50 -7.42
N LYS A 49 8.87 5.15 -8.70
CA LYS A 49 7.75 4.97 -9.65
C LYS A 49 6.73 3.93 -9.18
N PHE A 50 7.18 2.83 -8.61
CA PHE A 50 6.31 1.80 -8.06
C PHE A 50 5.64 2.27 -6.77
N LYS A 51 6.38 2.95 -5.89
CA LYS A 51 5.79 3.54 -4.67
C LYS A 51 4.67 4.53 -5.01
N CYS A 52 4.86 5.34 -6.04
CA CYS A 52 3.84 6.28 -6.50
C CYS A 52 2.65 5.58 -7.16
N ASN A 53 2.88 4.51 -7.91
CA ASN A 53 1.78 3.68 -8.39
C ASN A 53 0.92 3.12 -7.24
N ILE A 54 1.55 2.64 -6.16
CA ILE A 54 0.86 2.17 -4.96
C ILE A 54 0.10 3.29 -4.24
N ASP A 55 0.68 4.49 -4.15
CA ASP A 55 -0.02 5.67 -3.62
C ASP A 55 -1.26 6.02 -4.47
N CYS A 56 -1.14 5.99 -5.79
CA CYS A 56 -2.25 6.23 -6.71
C CYS A 56 -3.39 5.22 -6.50
N GLN A 57 -3.09 3.92 -6.46
CA GLN A 57 -4.08 2.87 -6.19
C GLN A 57 -4.72 3.05 -4.81
N LEU A 58 -3.93 3.32 -3.77
CA LEU A 58 -4.41 3.57 -2.41
C LEU A 58 -5.36 4.78 -2.32
N GLN A 59 -5.07 5.85 -3.05
CA GLN A 59 -5.95 7.02 -3.11
C GLN A 59 -7.25 6.73 -3.86
N ARG A 60 -7.27 5.76 -4.78
CA ARG A 60 -8.45 5.36 -5.55
C ARG A 60 -9.28 4.26 -4.89
N GLN A 61 -8.78 3.63 -3.83
CA GLN A 61 -9.51 2.62 -3.07
C GLN A 61 -10.91 3.08 -2.64
N PRO A 62 -11.95 2.24 -2.77
CA PRO A 62 -13.28 2.54 -2.25
C PRO A 62 -13.27 2.76 -0.73
N LYS A 63 -12.53 1.89 -0.02
CA LYS A 63 -12.29 2.00 1.42
C LYS A 63 -11.03 2.82 1.67
N LYS A 64 -11.22 4.09 2.05
CA LYS A 64 -10.11 5.02 2.28
C LYS A 64 -9.34 4.66 3.55
N TRP A 65 -8.02 4.76 3.51
CA TRP A 65 -7.15 4.73 4.70
C TRP A 65 -6.49 6.09 4.99
N LEU A 66 -6.52 6.97 3.99
CA LEU A 66 -5.89 8.28 4.03
C LEU A 66 -6.95 9.36 4.20
N ASN A 67 -6.62 10.38 4.99
CA ASN A 67 -7.37 11.63 5.05
C ASN A 67 -7.12 12.50 3.79
N PRO A 68 -7.82 13.63 3.63
CA PRO A 68 -7.61 14.53 2.48
C PRO A 68 -6.19 15.09 2.33
N GLN A 69 -5.35 14.99 3.36
CA GLN A 69 -3.94 15.39 3.34
C GLN A 69 -3.00 14.24 2.93
N GLY A 70 -3.54 13.06 2.59
CA GLY A 70 -2.74 11.90 2.21
C GLY A 70 -2.05 11.20 3.39
N ARG A 71 -2.51 11.44 4.62
CA ARG A 71 -1.94 10.85 5.84
C ARG A 71 -2.86 9.82 6.44
N LEU A 72 -2.28 8.86 7.17
CA LEU A 72 -3.02 7.81 7.87
C LEU A 72 -4.12 8.42 8.74
N ASP A 73 -5.35 7.94 8.52
CA ASP A 73 -6.47 8.16 9.41
C ASP A 73 -6.91 6.81 9.98
N VAL A 74 -6.68 6.64 11.28
CA VAL A 74 -6.95 5.37 11.98
C VAL A 74 -8.43 5.01 11.97
N GLN A 75 -9.33 6.01 11.92
CA GLN A 75 -10.77 5.76 11.84
C GLN A 75 -11.16 5.24 10.46
N LEU A 76 -10.59 5.83 9.40
CA LEU A 76 -10.83 5.38 8.03
C LEU A 76 -10.23 4.01 7.74
N LEU A 77 -9.03 3.74 8.29
CA LEU A 77 -8.35 2.44 8.20
C LEU A 77 -9.24 1.28 8.68
N ASN A 78 -10.11 1.52 9.67
CA ASN A 78 -11.04 0.52 10.23
C ASN A 78 -10.31 -0.77 10.69
N ALA A 79 -9.16 -0.60 11.32
CA ALA A 79 -8.38 -1.68 11.91
C ALA A 79 -8.86 -2.03 13.33
N THR A 80 -8.52 -3.24 13.81
CA THR A 80 -8.63 -3.55 15.24
C THR A 80 -7.70 -2.64 16.04
N ALA A 81 -7.98 -2.46 17.34
CA ALA A 81 -7.15 -1.60 18.19
C ALA A 81 -5.67 -2.03 18.20
N GLU A 82 -5.42 -3.35 18.22
CA GLU A 82 -4.07 -3.94 18.15
C GLU A 82 -3.37 -3.60 16.83
N ALA A 83 -4.01 -3.87 15.68
CA ALA A 83 -3.42 -3.56 14.38
C ALA A 83 -3.22 -2.05 14.18
N ALA A 84 -4.16 -1.22 14.65
CA ALA A 84 -4.02 0.24 14.61
C ALA A 84 -2.81 0.75 15.40
N GLU A 85 -2.55 0.17 16.58
CA GLU A 85 -1.37 0.50 17.40
C GLU A 85 -0.07 0.10 16.69
N GLU A 86 -0.01 -1.12 16.16
CA GLU A 86 1.17 -1.61 15.43
C GLU A 86 1.47 -0.77 14.18
N ILE A 87 0.45 -0.44 13.41
CA ILE A 87 0.57 0.41 12.21
C ILE A 87 1.05 1.80 12.60
N SER A 88 0.46 2.41 13.62
CA SER A 88 0.86 3.75 14.10
C SER A 88 2.31 3.78 14.55
N LYS A 89 2.75 2.75 15.28
CA LYS A 89 4.15 2.59 15.70
C LYS A 89 5.08 2.43 14.51
N CYS A 90 4.73 1.61 13.53
CA CYS A 90 5.50 1.41 12.31
C CYS A 90 5.63 2.72 11.49
N MET A 91 4.58 3.56 11.49
CA MET A 91 4.53 4.84 10.78
C MET A 91 5.19 6.02 11.49
N THR A 92 5.71 5.85 12.72
CA THR A 92 6.36 6.94 13.47
C THR A 92 7.59 7.52 12.75
N ALA A 93 8.29 6.69 11.97
CA ALA A 93 9.42 7.10 11.13
C ALA A 93 9.07 7.05 9.64
N ALA A 94 7.86 7.48 9.27
CA ALA A 94 7.45 7.52 7.88
C ALA A 94 8.13 8.67 7.11
N PRO A 95 8.51 8.45 5.84
CA PRO A 95 9.03 9.51 4.98
C PRO A 95 8.02 10.65 4.81
N GLU A 96 8.50 11.89 4.60
CA GLU A 96 7.62 13.02 4.28
C GLU A 96 7.07 12.94 2.85
N GLU A 97 7.89 12.43 1.93
CA GLU A 97 7.55 12.21 0.52
C GLU A 97 6.34 11.25 0.42
N GLN A 98 5.31 11.67 -0.32
CA GLN A 98 3.98 11.06 -0.27
C GLN A 98 3.97 9.61 -0.78
N CYS A 99 4.65 9.32 -1.88
CA CYS A 99 4.66 7.98 -2.45
C CYS A 99 5.32 6.98 -1.48
N ALA A 100 6.46 7.36 -0.90
CA ALA A 100 7.18 6.56 0.08
C ALA A 100 6.41 6.44 1.40
N TYR A 101 5.68 7.49 1.82
CA TYR A 101 4.77 7.43 2.96
C TYR A 101 3.67 6.38 2.75
N SER A 102 2.93 6.45 1.65
CA SER A 102 1.84 5.53 1.33
C SER A 102 2.33 4.09 1.16
N PHE A 103 3.46 3.91 0.47
CA PHE A 103 4.08 2.58 0.35
C PHE A 103 4.43 1.99 1.73
N LYS A 104 5.05 2.79 2.59
CA LYS A 104 5.36 2.35 3.96
C LYS A 104 4.10 2.01 4.75
N LEU A 105 3.02 2.80 4.61
CA LEU A 105 1.74 2.51 5.26
C LEU A 105 1.20 1.13 4.84
N VAL A 106 1.22 0.82 3.55
CA VAL A 106 0.78 -0.50 3.05
C VAL A 106 1.63 -1.63 3.63
N MET A 107 2.96 -1.46 3.69
CA MET A 107 3.84 -2.46 4.31
C MET A 107 3.57 -2.60 5.82
N CYS A 108 3.36 -1.50 6.54
CA CYS A 108 3.03 -1.51 7.96
C CYS A 108 1.69 -2.23 8.21
N ALA A 109 0.67 -1.94 7.40
CA ALA A 109 -0.62 -2.61 7.47
C ALA A 109 -0.49 -4.11 7.21
N TYR A 110 0.28 -4.49 6.19
CA TYR A 110 0.57 -5.89 5.91
C TYR A 110 1.25 -6.61 7.07
N LEU A 111 2.25 -5.99 7.69
CA LEU A 111 2.97 -6.55 8.84
C LEU A 111 2.08 -6.68 10.08
N ALA A 112 1.13 -5.78 10.25
CA ALA A 112 0.09 -5.81 11.29
C ALA A 112 -1.11 -6.71 10.92
N ASN A 113 -0.99 -7.52 9.86
CA ASN A 113 -2.05 -8.39 9.35
C ASN A 113 -3.38 -7.66 9.06
N HIS A 114 -3.30 -6.44 8.52
CA HIS A 114 -4.44 -5.60 8.16
C HIS A 114 -4.52 -5.36 6.64
N PRO A 115 -5.73 -5.43 6.03
CA PRO A 115 -6.99 -5.92 6.62
C PRO A 115 -6.86 -7.36 7.12
N ALA A 116 -7.63 -7.79 8.12
CA ALA A 116 -7.63 -9.20 8.49
C ALA A 116 -8.12 -10.05 7.30
N VAL A 117 -7.57 -11.25 7.13
CA VAL A 117 -8.16 -12.21 6.19
C VAL A 117 -9.36 -12.83 6.89
N ASP A 118 -10.56 -12.58 6.36
CA ASP A 118 -11.70 -13.42 6.71
C ASP A 118 -11.43 -14.80 6.08
N TYR A 119 -11.02 -15.75 6.91
CA TYR A 119 -11.11 -17.16 6.53
C TYR A 119 -12.59 -17.51 6.61
N GLU A 120 -13.28 -17.56 5.47
CA GLU A 120 -14.51 -18.34 5.37
C GLU A 120 -14.20 -19.84 5.48
#